data_AF-A0A8T0Q6A8-F1
#
_entry.id   AF-A0A8T0Q6A8-F1
#
_cell.length_a   1.000
_cell.length_b   1.000
_cell.length_c   1.000
_cell.angle_alpha   90.00
_cell.angle_beta   90.00
_cell.angle_gamma   90.00
#
_symmetry.space_group_name_H-M   'P 1'
#
loop_
_entity.id
_entity.type
_entity.pdbx_description
1 polymer ?
#
loop_
_entity_poly.entity_id
_entity_poly.type
_entity_poly.pdbx_seq_one_letter_code
_entity_poly.pdbx_strand_id
1 'polypeptide(L)'
;MSPSLFSGFTKSLAMTALSEIGDRTFCVAAILAMRHPRRQVLAGCVASSVVMTLISSSLGWVAPNLISRTWSHCVTTMLFFVFGVLSLRESYKEDGDSDDELEEVEAELDANSKNNNGESNNKIKDDDDTKKHQRPFLMRLFSPVFIQAFSITFFGEWGDMSQIATIGLAADENPLGVVLGGVVAQALCTTAAVLGGKSLAAKISEKMVGLLSAALFLVFGMMSLLSGPEGEL
;
A
#
# COMPACT_ATOMS: atom_id res chain seq x y z
N MET A 1 -24.24 16.78 -1.51
CA MET A 1 -23.32 17.70 -2.26
C MET A 1 -22.32 16.84 -3.03
N SER A 2 -22.05 17.05 -4.33
CA SER A 2 -21.16 16.13 -5.09
C SER A 2 -19.79 16.01 -4.40
N PRO A 3 -19.29 14.80 -4.10
CA PRO A 3 -18.02 14.64 -3.40
C PRO A 3 -16.92 15.35 -4.20
N SER A 4 -16.30 16.35 -3.59
CA SER A 4 -15.27 17.14 -4.25
C SER A 4 -14.03 16.27 -4.42
N LEU A 5 -13.36 16.38 -5.58
CA LEU A 5 -12.10 15.66 -5.84
C LEU A 5 -11.09 15.86 -4.71
N PHE A 6 -11.08 17.05 -4.12
CA PHE A 6 -10.20 17.43 -3.02
C PHE A 6 -10.53 16.71 -1.69
N SER A 7 -11.81 16.42 -1.42
CA SER A 7 -12.23 15.65 -0.22
C SER A 7 -11.68 14.23 -0.28
N GLY A 8 -11.95 13.51 -1.39
CA GLY A 8 -11.44 12.17 -1.61
C GLY A 8 -9.91 12.11 -1.62
N PHE A 9 -9.26 13.09 -2.25
CA PHE A 9 -7.80 13.21 -2.26
C PHE A 9 -7.22 13.36 -0.86
N THR A 10 -7.73 14.30 -0.06
CA THR A 10 -7.17 14.59 1.26
C THR A 10 -7.42 13.45 2.23
N LYS A 11 -8.63 12.85 2.21
CA LYS A 11 -8.97 11.70 3.05
C LYS A 11 -8.11 10.48 2.71
N SER A 12 -7.96 10.16 1.42
CA SER A 12 -7.14 9.03 1.00
C SER A 12 -5.66 9.26 1.29
N LEU A 13 -5.16 10.48 1.02
CA LEU A 13 -3.77 10.80 1.29
C LEU A 13 -3.44 10.67 2.79
N ALA A 14 -4.27 11.24 3.66
CA ALA A 14 -4.06 11.17 5.11
C ALA A 14 -4.15 9.73 5.63
N MET A 15 -5.17 8.99 5.17
CA MET A 15 -5.40 7.61 5.56
C MET A 15 -4.27 6.67 5.12
N THR A 16 -3.94 6.69 3.84
CA THR A 16 -2.90 5.85 3.27
C THR A 16 -1.53 6.22 3.83
N ALA A 17 -1.19 7.50 3.92
CA ALA A 17 0.12 7.90 4.45
C ALA A 17 0.31 7.47 5.91
N LEU A 18 -0.74 7.50 6.72
CA LEU A 18 -0.64 7.14 8.14
C LEU A 18 -0.68 5.62 8.36
N SER A 19 -1.38 4.89 7.51
CA SER A 19 -1.47 3.42 7.58
C SER A 19 -0.25 2.71 7.00
N GLU A 20 0.47 3.35 6.07
CA GLU A 20 1.64 2.78 5.37
C GLU A 20 2.98 3.25 5.94
N ILE A 21 2.98 4.17 6.91
CA ILE A 21 4.24 4.70 7.43
C ILE A 21 4.82 3.76 8.47
N GLY A 22 5.81 2.96 8.10
CA GLY A 22 6.46 2.03 9.03
C GLY A 22 5.67 0.76 9.25
N ASP A 23 4.83 0.36 8.31
CA ASP A 23 4.26 -0.97 8.25
C ASP A 23 5.24 -1.96 7.57
N ARG A 24 4.79 -3.21 7.40
CA ARG A 24 5.56 -4.25 6.71
C ARG A 24 6.06 -3.82 5.33
N THR A 25 5.28 -3.03 4.60
CA THR A 25 5.58 -2.64 3.22
C THR A 25 6.69 -1.61 3.17
N PHE A 26 6.67 -0.67 4.13
CA PHE A 26 7.75 0.26 4.40
C PHE A 26 9.05 -0.48 4.72
N CYS A 27 8.99 -1.50 5.59
CA CYS A 27 10.12 -2.35 5.95
C CYS A 27 10.67 -3.13 4.74
N VAL A 28 9.78 -3.74 3.93
CA VAL A 28 10.14 -4.43 2.68
C VAL A 28 10.85 -3.48 1.71
N ALA A 29 10.31 -2.28 1.49
CA ALA A 29 10.89 -1.29 0.59
C ALA A 29 12.28 -0.81 1.07
N ALA A 30 12.45 -0.61 2.38
CA ALA A 30 13.73 -0.24 2.98
C ALA A 30 14.78 -1.35 2.82
N ILE A 31 14.42 -2.62 3.08
CA ILE A 31 15.34 -3.76 2.97
C ILE A 31 15.71 -4.06 1.52
N LEU A 32 14.74 -4.06 0.60
CA LEU A 32 14.98 -4.22 -0.83
C LEU A 32 15.92 -3.11 -1.36
N ALA A 33 15.74 -1.87 -0.91
CA ALA A 33 16.59 -0.75 -1.32
C ALA A 33 18.05 -0.85 -0.84
N MET A 34 18.33 -1.64 0.21
CA MET A 34 19.69 -1.94 0.65
C MET A 34 20.36 -3.02 -0.21
N ARG A 35 19.58 -3.98 -0.70
CA ARG A 35 20.07 -5.13 -1.48
C ARG A 35 20.16 -4.85 -2.98
N HIS A 36 19.38 -3.89 -3.46
CA HIS A 36 19.18 -3.62 -4.88
C HIS A 36 19.26 -2.12 -5.22
N PRO A 37 19.45 -1.74 -6.50
CA PRO A 37 19.51 -0.34 -6.90
C PRO A 37 18.19 0.39 -6.59
N ARG A 38 18.27 1.42 -5.73
CA ARG A 38 17.14 2.22 -5.21
C ARG A 38 16.10 2.63 -6.25
N ARG A 39 16.52 3.04 -7.46
CA ARG A 39 15.60 3.46 -8.53
C ARG A 39 14.72 2.33 -9.07
N GLN A 40 15.23 1.11 -9.12
CA GLN A 40 14.47 -0.06 -9.60
C GLN A 40 13.53 -0.59 -8.54
N VAL A 41 13.97 -0.59 -7.27
CA VAL A 41 13.13 -0.95 -6.12
C VAL A 41 11.97 0.04 -6.00
N LEU A 42 12.27 1.35 -5.98
CA LEU A 42 11.26 2.39 -5.93
C LEU A 42 10.23 2.23 -7.06
N ALA A 43 10.70 2.04 -8.30
CA ALA A 43 9.80 1.86 -9.43
C ALA A 43 8.93 0.61 -9.27
N GLY A 44 9.49 -0.51 -8.78
CA GLY A 44 8.77 -1.77 -8.58
C GLY A 44 7.69 -1.67 -7.49
N CYS A 45 8.06 -1.15 -6.32
CA CYS A 45 7.14 -0.97 -5.20
C CYS A 45 6.02 0.03 -5.56
N VAL A 46 6.36 1.21 -6.08
CA VAL A 46 5.36 2.20 -6.50
C VAL A 46 4.46 1.66 -7.60
N ALA A 47 4.98 0.90 -8.56
CA ALA A 47 4.15 0.27 -9.58
C ALA A 47 3.18 -0.76 -9.00
N SER A 48 3.63 -1.57 -8.04
CA SER A 48 2.77 -2.51 -7.30
C SER A 48 1.62 -1.78 -6.63
N SER A 49 1.96 -0.80 -5.80
CA SER A 49 1.01 0.02 -5.05
C SER A 49 -0.01 0.69 -5.98
N VAL A 50 0.44 1.32 -7.07
CA VAL A 50 -0.46 1.93 -8.07
C VAL A 50 -1.43 0.92 -8.67
N VAL A 51 -0.95 -0.27 -9.04
CA VAL A 51 -1.82 -1.32 -9.60
C VAL A 51 -2.87 -1.73 -8.58
N MET A 52 -2.48 -1.91 -7.32
CA MET A 52 -3.43 -2.22 -6.26
C MET A 52 -4.45 -1.12 -6.05
N THR A 53 -4.03 0.15 -5.92
CA THR A 53 -4.93 1.28 -5.71
C THR A 53 -5.95 1.38 -6.84
N LEU A 54 -5.53 1.14 -8.08
CA LEU A 54 -6.42 1.15 -9.24
C LEU A 54 -7.43 -0.01 -9.21
N ILE A 55 -7.00 -1.21 -8.83
CA ILE A 55 -7.90 -2.37 -8.67
C ILE A 55 -8.93 -2.07 -7.57
N SER A 56 -8.47 -1.62 -6.40
CA SER A 56 -9.30 -1.27 -5.25
C SER A 56 -10.28 -0.15 -5.55
N SER A 57 -9.82 0.92 -6.20
CA SER A 57 -10.68 2.04 -6.57
C SER A 57 -11.71 1.63 -7.62
N SER A 58 -11.34 0.78 -8.58
CA SER A 58 -12.28 0.24 -9.56
C SER A 58 -13.37 -0.59 -8.89
N LEU A 59 -13.00 -1.46 -7.93
CA LEU A 59 -13.97 -2.22 -7.13
C LEU A 59 -14.86 -1.30 -6.29
N GLY A 60 -14.28 -0.28 -5.67
CA GLY A 60 -15.00 0.73 -4.89
C GLY A 60 -15.95 1.59 -5.74
N TRP A 61 -15.60 1.88 -6.99
CA TRP A 61 -16.49 2.60 -7.91
C TRP A 61 -17.64 1.72 -8.43
N VAL A 62 -17.37 0.43 -8.67
CA VAL A 62 -18.38 -0.53 -9.13
C VAL A 62 -19.35 -0.91 -8.01
N ALA A 63 -18.90 -0.97 -6.76
CA ALA A 63 -19.71 -1.42 -5.61
C ALA A 63 -21.01 -0.59 -5.39
N PRO A 64 -21.01 0.75 -5.43
CA PRO A 64 -22.22 1.58 -5.32
C PRO A 64 -23.18 1.47 -6.50
N ASN A 65 -22.72 1.00 -7.67
CA ASN A 65 -23.61 0.76 -8.81
C ASN A 65 -24.45 -0.52 -8.63
N LEU A 66 -24.07 -1.39 -7.67
CA LEU A 66 -24.77 -2.62 -7.29
C LEU A 66 -25.50 -2.50 -5.94
N ILE A 67 -25.18 -1.50 -5.12
CA ILE A 67 -25.65 -1.35 -3.73
C ILE A 67 -26.19 0.07 -3.54
N SER A 68 -27.39 0.22 -2.96
CA SER A 68 -28.04 1.53 -2.73
C SER A 68 -27.13 2.51 -1.97
N ARG A 69 -27.19 3.81 -2.30
CA ARG A 69 -26.33 4.90 -1.77
C ARG A 69 -26.26 4.92 -0.22
N THR A 70 -27.36 4.58 0.44
CA THR A 70 -27.46 4.50 1.91
C THR A 70 -26.58 3.38 2.48
N TRP A 71 -26.51 2.25 1.77
CA TRP A 71 -25.69 1.11 2.19
C TRP A 71 -24.20 1.38 1.98
N SER A 72 -23.81 2.12 0.94
CA SER A 72 -22.41 2.56 0.76
C SER A 72 -21.93 3.40 1.95
N HIS A 73 -22.69 4.42 2.36
CA HIS A 73 -22.37 5.22 3.54
C HIS A 73 -22.32 4.38 4.83
N CYS A 74 -23.27 3.45 5.00
CA CYS A 74 -23.30 2.56 6.17
C CYS A 74 -22.06 1.65 6.21
N VAL A 75 -21.71 1.04 5.08
CA VAL A 75 -20.53 0.18 4.93
C VAL A 75 -19.25 0.97 5.24
N THR A 76 -19.05 2.15 4.63
CA THR A 76 -17.86 2.98 4.87
C THR A 76 -17.74 3.42 6.33
N THR A 77 -18.85 3.81 6.95
CA THR A 77 -18.88 4.18 8.37
C THR A 77 -18.50 2.98 9.24
N MET A 78 -19.12 1.82 9.02
CA MET A 78 -18.81 0.59 9.74
C MET A 78 -17.34 0.18 9.54
N LEU A 79 -16.84 0.31 8.32
CA LEU A 79 -15.47 -0.04 7.95
C LEU A 79 -14.45 0.81 8.73
N PHE A 80 -14.66 2.12 8.80
CA PHE A 80 -13.80 3.01 9.56
C PHE A 80 -13.79 2.69 11.07
N PHE A 81 -14.95 2.36 11.66
CA PHE A 81 -14.98 1.94 13.07
C PHE A 81 -14.30 0.60 13.29
N VAL A 82 -14.55 -0.40 12.43
CA VAL A 82 -13.94 -1.72 12.54
C VAL A 82 -12.42 -1.59 12.41
N PHE A 83 -11.91 -0.86 11.41
CA PHE A 83 -10.47 -0.63 11.28
C PHE A 83 -9.90 0.18 12.44
N GLY A 84 -10.61 1.20 12.91
CA GLY A 84 -10.17 1.97 14.08
C GLY A 84 -9.97 1.08 15.31
N VAL A 85 -10.88 0.15 15.57
CA VAL A 85 -10.78 -0.79 16.70
C VAL A 85 -9.73 -1.88 16.44
N LEU A 86 -9.64 -2.40 15.21
CA LEU A 86 -8.66 -3.41 14.83
C LEU A 86 -7.23 -2.87 14.93
N SER A 87 -6.95 -1.71 14.33
CA SER A 87 -5.65 -1.04 14.43
C SER A 87 -5.30 -0.73 15.89
N LEU A 88 -6.28 -0.30 16.70
CA LEU A 88 -6.06 -0.07 18.12
C LEU A 88 -5.64 -1.37 18.83
N ARG A 89 -6.33 -2.47 18.55
CA ARG A 89 -6.03 -3.78 19.14
C ARG A 89 -4.67 -4.32 18.71
N GLU A 90 -4.31 -4.16 17.43
CA GLU A 90 -2.99 -4.53 16.90
C GLU A 90 -1.89 -3.76 17.67
N SER A 91 -2.03 -2.44 17.78
CA SER A 91 -1.06 -1.60 18.51
C SER A 91 -0.94 -1.93 20.01
N TYR A 92 -1.97 -2.48 20.64
CA TYR A 92 -1.88 -2.96 22.02
C TYR A 92 -1.22 -4.34 22.13
N LYS A 93 -1.19 -5.11 21.05
CA LYS A 93 -0.66 -6.46 20.99
C LYS A 93 0.79 -6.48 20.50
N GLU A 94 1.18 -5.52 19.66
CA GLU A 94 2.59 -5.16 19.44
C GLU A 94 3.17 -4.56 20.74
N ASP A 95 3.85 -5.41 21.50
CA ASP A 95 4.91 -5.02 22.44
C ASP A 95 6.31 -5.33 21.87
N GLY A 96 6.39 -5.74 20.59
CA GLY A 96 7.63 -5.96 19.85
C GLY A 96 8.33 -4.63 19.52
N ASP A 97 9.66 -4.66 19.48
CA ASP A 97 10.45 -3.51 19.05
C ASP A 97 10.48 -3.47 17.52
N SER A 98 10.61 -2.29 16.91
CA SER A 98 10.64 -2.10 15.44
C SER A 98 11.77 -2.88 14.76
N ASP A 99 12.77 -3.31 15.54
CA ASP A 99 13.86 -4.18 15.09
C ASP A 99 13.39 -5.63 14.84
N ASP A 100 12.42 -6.14 15.59
CA ASP A 100 11.92 -7.52 15.46
C ASP A 100 11.20 -7.71 14.11
N GLU A 101 10.35 -6.75 13.71
CA GLU A 101 9.62 -6.76 12.43
C GLU A 101 10.57 -6.63 11.23
N LEU A 102 11.61 -5.80 11.36
CA LEU A 102 12.64 -5.70 10.33
C LEU A 102 13.41 -6.99 10.14
N GLU A 103 13.73 -7.70 11.22
CA GLU A 103 14.38 -9.00 11.16
C GLU A 103 13.47 -10.07 10.53
N GLU A 104 12.18 -10.08 10.86
CA GLU A 104 11.20 -10.98 10.24
C GLU A 104 11.10 -10.74 8.73
N VAL A 105 10.92 -9.48 8.31
CA VAL A 105 10.85 -9.13 6.88
C VAL A 105 12.17 -9.47 6.17
N GLU A 106 13.33 -9.22 6.80
CA GLU A 106 14.62 -9.57 6.22
C GLU A 106 14.75 -11.10 5.99
N ALA A 107 14.31 -11.90 6.97
CA ALA A 107 14.33 -13.36 6.89
C ALA A 107 13.40 -13.91 5.79
N GLU A 108 12.20 -13.35 5.66
CA GLU A 108 11.26 -13.72 4.60
C GLU A 108 11.80 -13.37 3.20
N LEU A 109 12.40 -12.19 3.04
CA LEU A 109 13.03 -11.78 1.79
C LEU A 109 14.22 -12.67 1.41
N ASP A 110 14.98 -13.15 2.40
CA ASP A 110 16.04 -14.13 2.21
C ASP A 110 15.51 -15.50 1.78
N ALA A 111 14.42 -15.97 2.39
CA ALA A 111 13.76 -17.20 1.99
C ALA A 111 13.24 -17.11 0.53
N ASN A 112 12.61 -15.99 0.18
CA ASN A 112 12.04 -15.78 -1.14
C ASN A 112 13.11 -15.58 -2.23
N SER A 113 14.25 -14.95 -1.90
CA SER A 113 15.40 -14.81 -2.80
C SER A 113 16.08 -16.15 -3.08
N LYS A 114 16.18 -17.05 -2.09
CA LYS A 114 16.73 -18.41 -2.28
C LYS A 114 15.85 -19.26 -3.19
N ASN A 115 14.53 -19.19 -3.05
CA ASN A 115 13.60 -19.89 -3.93
C ASN A 115 13.71 -19.41 -5.40
N ASN A 116 13.73 -18.09 -5.63
CA ASN A 116 13.84 -17.54 -6.99
C ASN A 116 15.18 -17.85 -7.68
N ASN A 117 16.30 -17.91 -6.93
CA ASN A 117 17.60 -18.32 -7.49
C ASN A 117 17.68 -19.82 -7.82
N GLY A 118 16.81 -20.66 -7.23
CA GLY A 118 16.69 -22.08 -7.58
C GLY A 118 16.04 -22.34 -8.94
N GLU A 119 15.13 -21.45 -9.38
CA GLU A 119 14.48 -21.53 -10.70
C GLU A 119 15.22 -20.76 -11.80
N SER A 120 16.01 -19.75 -11.44
CA SER A 120 16.80 -18.97 -12.41
C SER A 120 18.01 -19.72 -12.98
N ASN A 121 18.44 -20.83 -12.36
CA ASN A 121 19.59 -21.61 -12.84
C ASN A 121 19.23 -22.71 -13.86
N ASN A 122 17.98 -22.80 -14.32
CA ASN A 122 17.58 -23.86 -15.26
C ASN A 122 16.82 -23.42 -16.52
N LYS A 123 16.89 -22.14 -16.90
CA LYS A 123 16.51 -21.67 -18.24
C LYS A 123 17.19 -20.32 -18.52
N ILE A 124 18.44 -20.34 -18.98
CA ILE A 124 18.95 -19.71 -20.24
C ILE A 124 20.35 -20.32 -20.50
N LYS A 125 20.38 -21.55 -21.01
CA LYS A 125 21.39 -21.93 -22.01
C LYS A 125 20.64 -21.81 -23.34
N ASP A 126 20.76 -20.66 -23.98
CA ASP A 126 20.62 -20.58 -25.42
C ASP A 126 21.56 -19.48 -25.90
N ASP A 127 22.40 -19.89 -26.84
CA ASP A 127 23.22 -19.06 -27.71
C ASP A 127 22.44 -17.84 -28.23
N ASP A 128 23.11 -16.70 -28.36
CA ASP A 128 23.58 -16.28 -29.68
C ASP A 128 24.05 -14.82 -29.65
N ASP A 129 25.19 -14.65 -30.28
CA ASP A 129 25.98 -13.47 -30.43
C ASP A 129 25.41 -12.66 -31.60
N THR A 130 24.37 -11.83 -31.42
CA THR A 130 24.07 -10.74 -32.38
C THR A 130 22.95 -9.77 -31.96
N LYS A 131 23.17 -8.49 -32.32
CA LYS A 131 22.24 -7.33 -32.34
C LYS A 131 22.14 -6.47 -31.07
N LYS A 132 23.27 -5.81 -30.84
CA LYS A 132 23.43 -4.51 -30.20
C LYS A 132 22.73 -3.38 -31.00
N HIS A 133 21.40 -3.26 -31.00
CA HIS A 133 20.70 -1.99 -31.31
C HIS A 133 19.21 -2.04 -30.92
N GLN A 134 18.77 -1.12 -30.06
CA GLN A 134 17.41 -0.96 -29.51
C GLN A 134 16.94 -2.01 -28.49
N ARG A 135 17.40 -1.90 -27.23
CA ARG A 135 16.52 -2.30 -26.12
C ARG A 135 15.53 -1.15 -25.89
N PRO A 136 14.21 -1.36 -26.01
CA PRO A 136 13.25 -0.30 -25.69
C PRO A 136 13.44 0.12 -24.23
N PHE A 137 13.18 1.39 -23.91
CA PHE A 137 13.22 1.93 -22.54
C PHE A 137 12.44 1.04 -21.54
N LEU A 138 11.36 0.40 -22.01
CA LEU A 138 10.57 -0.61 -21.32
C LEU A 138 11.36 -1.85 -20.87
N MET A 139 12.29 -2.37 -21.68
CA MET A 139 13.12 -3.55 -21.32
C MET A 139 14.20 -3.23 -20.29
N ARG A 140 14.44 -1.94 -19.99
CA ARG A 140 15.29 -1.47 -18.90
C ARG A 140 14.50 -1.21 -17.62
N LEU A 141 13.19 -0.95 -17.74
CA LEU A 141 12.22 -0.85 -16.64
C LEU A 141 11.84 -2.23 -16.09
N PHE A 142 11.65 -3.24 -16.95
CA PHE A 142 11.48 -4.65 -16.53
C PHE A 142 12.84 -5.31 -16.25
N SER A 143 13.60 -4.79 -15.29
CA SER A 143 14.74 -5.55 -14.73
C SER A 143 14.22 -6.69 -13.85
N PRO A 144 14.97 -7.79 -13.68
CA PRO A 144 14.57 -8.86 -12.74
C PRO A 144 14.34 -8.30 -11.32
N VAL A 145 15.10 -7.27 -10.92
CA VAL A 145 14.93 -6.56 -9.65
C VAL A 145 13.59 -5.81 -9.57
N PHE A 146 13.17 -5.15 -10.64
CA PHE A 146 11.86 -4.48 -10.69
C PHE A 146 10.73 -5.49 -10.51
N ILE A 147 10.77 -6.61 -11.24
CA ILE A 147 9.75 -7.66 -11.17
C ILE A 147 9.73 -8.31 -9.79
N GLN A 148 10.91 -8.53 -9.20
CA GLN A 148 11.05 -9.07 -7.85
C GLN A 148 10.44 -8.11 -6.81
N ALA A 149 10.82 -6.84 -6.82
CA ALA A 149 10.28 -5.83 -5.90
C ALA A 149 8.77 -5.66 -6.08
N PHE A 150 8.32 -5.60 -7.33
CA PHE A 150 6.89 -5.56 -7.67
C PHE A 150 6.18 -6.78 -7.09
N SER A 151 6.66 -8.00 -7.34
CA SER A 151 5.94 -9.22 -6.94
C SER A 151 5.91 -9.40 -5.43
N ILE A 152 7.02 -9.09 -4.75
CA ILE A 152 7.10 -9.19 -3.28
C ILE A 152 6.14 -8.20 -2.63
N THR A 153 6.17 -6.92 -3.05
CA THR A 153 5.22 -5.93 -2.56
C THR A 153 3.79 -6.32 -2.95
N PHE A 154 3.57 -6.76 -4.20
CA PHE A 154 2.24 -7.05 -4.72
C PHE A 154 1.53 -8.21 -4.01
N PHE A 155 2.24 -9.31 -3.78
CA PHE A 155 1.65 -10.45 -3.09
C PHE A 155 1.73 -10.31 -1.58
N GLY A 156 2.68 -9.53 -1.06
CA GLY A 156 2.81 -9.25 0.37
C GLY A 156 1.70 -8.35 0.91
N GLU A 157 1.24 -7.40 0.10
CA GLU A 157 0.15 -6.45 0.42
C GLU A 157 -1.23 -6.91 -0.04
N TRP A 158 -1.34 -8.06 -0.71
CA TRP A 158 -2.62 -8.45 -1.29
C TRP A 158 -3.69 -8.69 -0.20
N GLY A 159 -4.71 -7.84 -0.17
CA GLY A 159 -5.79 -7.91 0.79
C GLY A 159 -5.49 -7.25 2.14
N ASP A 160 -4.52 -6.34 2.20
CA ASP A 160 -4.20 -5.60 3.42
C ASP A 160 -5.32 -4.62 3.84
N MET A 161 -5.15 -4.01 5.02
CA MET A 161 -6.10 -3.02 5.53
C MET A 161 -6.24 -1.82 4.58
N SER A 162 -5.14 -1.34 3.99
CA SER A 162 -5.16 -0.16 3.11
C SER A 162 -5.96 -0.42 1.83
N GLN A 163 -5.95 -1.65 1.32
CA GLN A 163 -6.70 -2.05 0.13
C GLN A 163 -8.21 -1.97 0.38
N ILE A 164 -8.68 -2.54 1.49
CA ILE A 164 -10.10 -2.54 1.87
C ILE A 164 -10.57 -1.11 2.20
N ALA A 165 -9.74 -0.37 2.93
CA ALA A 165 -9.93 1.05 3.21
C ALA A 165 -10.14 1.87 1.92
N THR A 166 -9.29 1.65 0.92
CA THR A 166 -9.36 2.33 -0.39
C THR A 166 -10.65 1.99 -1.13
N ILE A 167 -11.11 0.73 -1.07
CA ILE A 167 -12.39 0.30 -1.66
C ILE A 167 -13.55 1.06 -0.99
N GLY A 168 -13.59 1.10 0.34
CA GLY A 168 -14.65 1.80 1.09
C GLY A 168 -14.66 3.30 0.84
N LEU A 169 -13.47 3.91 0.77
CA LEU A 169 -13.36 5.34 0.48
C LEU A 169 -13.74 5.68 -0.96
N ALA A 170 -13.36 4.84 -1.94
CA ALA A 170 -13.75 5.02 -3.35
C ALA A 170 -15.25 4.77 -3.60
N ALA A 171 -15.94 4.06 -2.70
CA ALA A 171 -17.39 3.87 -2.75
C ALA A 171 -18.17 5.11 -2.28
N ASP A 172 -17.59 5.90 -1.37
CA ASP A 172 -18.24 7.06 -0.76
C ASP A 172 -17.84 8.38 -1.43
N GLU A 173 -16.54 8.52 -1.72
CA GLU A 173 -15.90 9.71 -2.28
C GLU A 173 -15.66 9.61 -3.80
N ASN A 174 -15.09 10.66 -4.40
CA ASN A 174 -14.71 10.64 -5.80
C ASN A 174 -13.53 9.69 -6.05
N PRO A 175 -13.68 8.61 -6.87
CA PRO A 175 -12.63 7.61 -7.08
C PRO A 175 -11.32 8.19 -7.61
N LEU A 176 -11.38 9.20 -8.49
CA LEU A 176 -10.18 9.85 -9.02
C LEU A 176 -9.43 10.61 -7.93
N GLY A 177 -10.14 11.26 -7.01
CA GLY A 177 -9.54 11.90 -5.84
C GLY A 177 -8.83 10.88 -4.96
N VAL A 178 -9.50 9.76 -4.67
CA VAL A 178 -8.97 8.67 -3.84
C VAL A 178 -7.70 8.06 -4.46
N VAL A 179 -7.73 7.72 -5.77
CA VAL A 179 -6.54 7.17 -6.46
C VAL A 179 -5.38 8.13 -6.40
N LEU A 180 -5.60 9.42 -6.71
CA LEU A 180 -4.51 10.40 -6.69
C LEU A 180 -3.94 10.59 -5.29
N GLY A 181 -4.80 10.64 -4.27
CA GLY A 181 -4.37 10.76 -2.87
C GLY A 181 -3.56 9.56 -2.40
N GLY A 182 -4.07 8.35 -2.65
CA GLY A 182 -3.41 7.09 -2.28
C GLY A 182 -2.07 6.89 -2.99
N VAL A 183 -2.01 7.12 -4.31
CA VAL A 183 -0.77 6.99 -5.08
C VAL A 183 0.29 7.99 -4.63
N VAL A 184 -0.10 9.24 -4.35
CA VAL A 184 0.84 10.25 -3.83
C VAL A 184 1.35 9.86 -2.44
N ALA A 185 0.46 9.41 -1.55
CA ALA A 185 0.84 8.96 -0.22
C ALA A 185 1.82 7.77 -0.28
N GLN A 186 1.50 6.73 -1.04
CA GLN A 186 2.37 5.55 -1.20
C GLN A 186 3.70 5.94 -1.82
N ALA A 187 3.70 6.75 -2.88
CA ALA A 187 4.95 7.22 -3.48
C ALA A 187 5.84 7.97 -2.48
N LEU A 188 5.25 8.79 -1.60
CA LEU A 188 5.98 9.48 -0.55
C LEU A 188 6.52 8.52 0.53
N CYS A 189 5.69 7.60 1.03
CA CYS A 189 6.08 6.60 2.03
C CYS A 189 7.19 5.68 1.50
N THR A 190 7.02 5.11 0.30
CA THR A 190 8.04 4.26 -0.34
C THR A 190 9.32 5.05 -0.61
N THR A 191 9.22 6.30 -1.05
CA THR A 191 10.42 7.14 -1.24
C THR A 191 11.15 7.38 0.08
N ALA A 192 10.42 7.66 1.16
CA ALA A 192 10.99 7.81 2.49
C ALA A 192 11.68 6.51 2.95
N ALA A 193 11.05 5.35 2.79
CA ALA A 193 11.62 4.05 3.11
C ALA A 193 12.92 3.77 2.33
N VAL A 194 12.89 3.97 1.01
CA VAL A 194 14.03 3.70 0.11
C VAL A 194 15.21 4.65 0.39
N LEU A 195 14.94 5.90 0.76
CA LEU A 195 15.99 6.86 1.10
C LEU A 195 16.50 6.70 2.54
N GLY A 196 15.62 6.36 3.47
CA GLY A 196 15.92 6.18 4.89
C GLY A 196 16.60 4.86 5.23
N GLY A 197 16.29 3.79 4.49
CA GLY A 197 16.84 2.44 4.70
C GLY A 197 16.60 1.91 6.12
N LYS A 198 17.47 1.02 6.59
CA LYS A 198 17.34 0.37 7.92
C LYS A 198 17.27 1.37 9.08
N SER A 199 17.95 2.51 9.00
CA SER A 199 17.96 3.49 10.11
C SER A 199 16.65 4.23 10.28
N LEU A 200 15.85 4.40 9.22
CA LEU A 200 14.55 5.05 9.33
C LEU A 200 13.49 4.04 9.73
N ALA A 201 13.55 2.83 9.17
CA ALA A 201 12.60 1.78 9.50
C ALA A 201 12.74 1.33 10.97
N ALA A 202 13.96 1.21 11.51
CA ALA A 202 14.18 0.80 12.91
C ALA A 202 13.74 1.87 13.95
N LYS A 203 13.46 3.10 13.50
CA LYS A 203 13.06 4.21 14.39
C LYS A 203 11.57 4.47 14.39
N ILE A 204 10.83 3.88 13.45
CA ILE A 204 9.38 4.04 13.37
C ILE A 204 8.77 2.86 14.11
N SER A 205 8.23 3.12 15.31
CA SER A 205 7.53 2.12 16.08
C SER A 205 6.16 1.83 15.46
N GLU A 206 5.91 0.59 15.05
CA GLU A 206 4.61 0.13 14.52
C GLU A 206 3.46 0.44 15.47
N LYS A 207 3.70 0.35 16.78
CA LYS A 207 2.74 0.74 17.82
C LYS A 207 2.28 2.20 17.72
N MET A 208 3.19 3.14 17.46
CA MET A 208 2.85 4.55 17.34
C MET A 208 2.03 4.81 16.08
N VAL A 209 2.41 4.15 14.99
CA VAL A 209 1.77 4.25 13.66
C VAL A 209 0.37 3.66 13.71
N GLY A 210 0.20 2.49 14.32
CA GLY A 210 -1.09 1.85 14.47
C GLY A 210 -2.03 2.64 15.40
N LEU A 211 -1.51 3.27 16.46
CA LEU A 211 -2.31 4.15 17.31
C LEU A 211 -2.77 5.42 16.58
N LEU A 212 -1.88 6.01 15.77
CA LEU A 212 -2.18 7.15 14.90
C LEU A 212 -3.24 6.79 13.86
N SER A 213 -3.08 5.64 13.19
CA SER A 213 -4.04 5.09 12.24
C SER A 213 -5.39 4.84 12.91
N ALA A 214 -5.41 4.17 14.07
CA ALA A 214 -6.63 3.92 14.85
C ALA A 214 -7.38 5.21 15.17
N ALA A 215 -6.66 6.25 15.64
CA ALA A 215 -7.25 7.55 15.90
C ALA A 215 -7.86 8.17 14.64
N LEU A 216 -7.15 8.13 13.51
CA LEU A 216 -7.62 8.67 12.23
C LEU A 216 -8.86 7.93 11.71
N PHE A 217 -8.85 6.60 11.76
CA PHE A 217 -9.98 5.74 11.42
C PHE A 217 -11.21 6.06 12.27
N LEU A 218 -11.06 6.18 13.60
CA LEU A 218 -12.15 6.53 14.50
C LEU A 218 -12.69 7.94 14.23
N VAL A 219 -11.81 8.92 13.96
CA VAL A 219 -12.22 10.28 13.60
C VAL A 219 -13.00 10.30 12.30
N PHE A 220 -12.53 9.59 11.26
CA PHE A 220 -13.24 9.49 9.99
C PHE A 220 -14.57 8.72 10.11
N GLY A 221 -14.61 7.67 10.91
CA GLY A 221 -15.85 6.95 11.25
C GLY A 221 -16.86 7.87 11.95
N MET A 222 -16.41 8.66 12.93
CA MET A 222 -17.25 9.65 13.60
C MET A 222 -17.72 10.76 12.66
N MET A 223 -16.84 11.30 11.80
CA MET A 223 -17.23 12.30 10.80
C MET A 223 -18.24 11.73 9.79
N SER A 224 -18.04 10.49 9.35
CA SER A 224 -18.97 9.79 8.45
C SER A 224 -20.33 9.56 9.12
N LEU A 225 -20.33 9.16 10.39
CA LEU A 225 -21.56 8.96 11.18
C LEU A 225 -22.34 10.26 11.37
N LEU A 226 -21.64 11.37 11.67
CA LEU A 226 -22.26 12.70 11.86
C LEU A 226 -22.74 13.33 10.56
N SER A 227 -22.15 12.97 9.42
CA SER A 227 -22.57 13.48 8.11
C SER A 227 -23.91 12.89 7.66
N GLY A 228 -24.31 11.74 8.21
CA GLY A 228 -25.54 11.04 7.87
C GLY A 228 -25.58 10.53 6.42
N PRO A 229 -26.33 9.46 6.11
CA PRO A 229 -26.59 9.10 4.73
C PRO A 229 -27.49 10.20 4.12
N GLU A 230 -26.98 10.97 3.15
CA GLU A 230 -27.81 11.95 2.43
C GLU A 230 -29.02 11.24 1.80
N GLY A 231 -30.19 11.33 2.45
CA GLY A 231 -31.46 10.89 1.90
C GLY A 231 -32.46 10.23 2.85
N GLU A 232 -32.81 10.85 3.98
CA GLU A 232 -34.21 11.03 4.44
C GLU A 232 -34.24 12.12 5.53
N LEU A 233 -34.83 13.27 5.15
CA LEU A 233 -35.33 14.42 5.94
C LEU A 233 -34.54 14.89 7.18
#